data_AF-A0A0C1H5D9-F1
#
_entry.id   AF-A0A0C1H5D9-F1
#
_cell.length_a   1.000
_cell.length_b   1.000
_cell.length_c   1.000
_cell.angle_alpha   90.00
_cell.angle_beta   90.00
_cell.angle_gamma   90.00
#
_symmetry.space_group_name_H-M   'P 1'
#
loop_
_entity.id
_entity.type
_entity.pdbx_description
1 polymer ?
#
loop_
_entity_poly.entity_id
_entity_poly.type
_entity_poly.pdbx_seq_one_letter_code
_entity_poly.pdbx_strand_id
1 'polypeptide(L)'
;MHLENNLYQTDKFVELEPIIEQVKEGITFWGTRYVYLSGSSDRFYIDILARRVIELMKKTRFEYTEEERNAGKKIAAKINQIYQDNDKRLKGKWFLTRFFCYLQDNFNLITEAPYNNPRFRWKCCYENRIFNYYTASQYQETFNRMPEENSRAQSTRYRDIGYIALYFPPEDRQNI
;
A
#
# COMPACT_ATOMS: atom_id res chain seq x y z
N MET A 1 20.64 3.19 -10.65
CA MET A 1 19.47 3.87 -10.08
C MET A 1 19.03 3.07 -8.86
N HIS A 2 19.17 3.63 -7.66
CA HIS A 2 18.90 2.91 -6.41
C HIS A 2 17.44 3.07 -6.02
N LEU A 3 16.65 1.99 -6.15
CA LEU A 3 15.20 2.00 -5.92
C LEU A 3 14.85 2.47 -4.50
N GLU A 4 15.56 1.99 -3.47
CA GLU A 4 15.31 2.40 -2.08
C GLU A 4 15.52 3.91 -1.86
N ASN A 5 16.63 4.48 -2.34
CA ASN A 5 16.86 5.91 -2.22
C ASN A 5 15.76 6.73 -2.90
N ASN A 6 15.33 6.31 -4.10
CA ASN A 6 14.25 6.98 -4.81
C ASN A 6 12.92 6.87 -4.06
N LEU A 7 12.62 5.71 -3.46
CA LEU A 7 11.40 5.51 -2.68
C LEU A 7 11.37 6.42 -1.43
N TYR A 8 12.48 6.57 -0.72
CA TYR A 8 12.53 7.32 0.55
C TYR A 8 12.83 8.81 0.41
N GLN A 9 13.35 9.27 -0.73
CA GLN A 9 13.54 10.70 -1.03
C GLN A 9 12.25 11.38 -1.50
N THR A 10 11.30 10.62 -2.01
CA THR A 10 10.03 11.14 -2.53
C THR A 10 8.99 11.31 -1.43
N ASP A 11 8.47 12.52 -1.27
CA ASP A 11 7.49 12.89 -0.23
C ASP A 11 6.06 13.13 -0.76
N LYS A 12 5.82 12.79 -2.02
CA LYS A 12 4.53 12.97 -2.71
C LYS A 12 4.17 11.73 -3.52
N PHE A 13 2.88 11.38 -3.57
CA PHE A 13 2.40 10.24 -4.34
C PHE A 13 2.57 10.45 -5.84
N VAL A 14 2.41 11.66 -6.37
CA VAL A 14 2.59 11.93 -7.81
C VAL A 14 4.02 11.67 -8.29
N GLU A 15 5.00 11.92 -7.43
CA GLU A 15 6.42 11.64 -7.69
C GLU A 15 6.74 10.15 -7.50
N LEU A 16 6.01 9.48 -6.59
CA LEU A 16 6.23 8.08 -6.25
C LEU A 16 5.62 7.13 -7.29
N GLU A 17 4.49 7.51 -7.89
CA GLU A 17 3.76 6.76 -8.93
C GLU A 17 4.70 6.25 -10.05
N PRO A 18 5.43 7.11 -10.78
CA PRO A 18 6.24 6.67 -11.92
C PRO A 18 7.38 5.74 -11.51
N ILE A 19 7.85 5.81 -10.26
CA ILE A 19 8.88 4.89 -9.73
C ILE A 19 8.27 3.51 -9.51
N ILE A 20 7.15 3.44 -8.79
CA ILE A 20 6.47 2.17 -8.46
C ILE A 20 5.95 1.47 -9.71
N GLU A 21 5.51 2.22 -10.73
CA GLU A 21 4.97 1.65 -11.95
C GLU A 21 6.00 0.80 -12.73
N GLN A 22 7.28 1.14 -12.63
CA GLN A 22 8.37 0.44 -13.31
C GLN A 22 8.86 -0.81 -12.58
N VAL A 23 8.38 -1.04 -11.35
CA VAL A 23 8.83 -2.13 -10.49
C VAL A 23 8.23 -3.46 -10.94
N LYS A 24 9.06 -4.51 -10.89
CA LYS A 24 8.68 -5.90 -11.14
C LYS A 24 8.93 -6.77 -9.91
N GLU A 25 8.20 -7.88 -9.80
CA GLU A 25 8.37 -8.87 -8.72
C GLU A 25 9.23 -10.06 -9.15
N GLY A 26 9.87 -10.69 -8.18
CA GLY A 26 10.55 -11.97 -8.36
C GLY A 26 10.58 -12.82 -7.10
N ILE A 27 10.99 -14.08 -7.28
CA ILE A 27 11.16 -15.07 -6.20
C ILE A 27 12.50 -15.78 -6.44
N THR A 28 13.38 -15.73 -5.44
CA THR A 28 14.66 -16.45 -5.48
C THR A 28 14.44 -17.95 -5.33
N PHE A 29 15.46 -18.74 -5.65
CA PHE A 29 15.42 -20.18 -5.40
C PHE A 29 15.13 -20.50 -3.92
N TRP A 30 15.74 -19.73 -3.02
CA TRP A 30 15.59 -19.83 -1.55
C TRP A 30 14.32 -19.18 -1.00
N GLY A 31 13.34 -18.87 -1.86
CA GLY A 31 12.02 -18.42 -1.44
C GLY A 31 11.91 -16.95 -1.03
N THR A 32 12.98 -16.16 -1.14
CA THR A 32 12.90 -14.72 -0.90
C THR A 32 12.08 -14.03 -1.99
N ARG A 33 11.05 -13.29 -1.58
CA ARG A 33 10.21 -12.47 -2.45
C ARG A 33 10.77 -11.05 -2.53
N TYR A 34 10.99 -10.57 -3.73
CA TYR A 34 11.64 -9.27 -3.93
C TYR A 34 11.00 -8.49 -5.07
N VAL A 35 11.33 -7.20 -5.09
CA VAL A 35 11.03 -6.25 -6.16
C VAL A 35 12.31 -5.65 -6.72
N TYR A 36 12.27 -5.27 -7.99
CA TYR A 36 13.41 -4.70 -8.70
C TYR A 36 12.98 -3.81 -9.88
N LEU A 37 13.87 -2.92 -10.31
CA LEU A 37 13.71 -2.14 -11.54
C LEU A 37 14.34 -2.86 -12.73
N SER A 38 13.72 -2.79 -13.90
CA SER A 38 14.27 -3.40 -15.11
C SER A 38 15.62 -2.76 -15.47
N GLY A 39 16.65 -3.59 -15.70
CA GLY A 39 18.01 -3.10 -15.96
C GLY A 39 18.83 -2.76 -14.69
N SER A 40 18.26 -2.88 -13.50
CA SER A 40 18.99 -2.80 -12.23
C SER A 40 19.30 -4.19 -11.67
N SER A 41 20.47 -4.34 -11.04
CA SER A 41 20.84 -5.51 -10.25
C SER A 41 20.20 -5.51 -8.85
N ASP A 42 19.73 -4.35 -8.39
CA ASP A 42 19.27 -4.15 -7.02
C ASP A 42 17.94 -4.87 -6.78
N ARG A 43 17.84 -5.53 -5.63
CA ARG A 43 16.65 -6.29 -5.21
C ARG A 43 16.30 -5.90 -3.78
N PHE A 44 15.02 -5.62 -3.55
CA PHE A 44 14.50 -5.23 -2.25
C PHE A 44 13.36 -6.14 -1.85
N TYR A 45 13.12 -6.32 -0.56
CA TYR A 45 11.97 -7.11 -0.10
C TYR A 45 10.67 -6.57 -0.70
N ILE A 46 9.80 -7.47 -1.16
CA ILE A 46 8.57 -7.11 -1.88
C ILE A 46 7.68 -6.12 -1.10
N ASP A 47 7.75 -6.17 0.24
CA ASP A 47 6.94 -5.36 1.15
C ASP A 47 7.42 -3.91 1.31
N ILE A 48 8.59 -3.57 0.75
CA ILE A 48 9.14 -2.21 0.81
C ILE A 48 8.18 -1.18 0.19
N LEU A 49 7.46 -1.55 -0.87
CA LEU A 49 6.53 -0.66 -1.57
C LEU A 49 5.34 -0.32 -0.68
N ALA A 50 4.65 -1.35 -0.16
CA ALA A 50 3.51 -1.18 0.73
C ALA A 50 3.93 -0.43 1.99
N ARG A 51 5.08 -0.76 2.58
CA ARG A 51 5.61 -0.06 3.74
C ARG A 51 5.78 1.43 3.47
N ARG A 52 6.47 1.79 2.37
CA ARG A 52 6.74 3.20 2.05
C ARG A 52 5.45 3.99 1.83
N VAL A 53 4.50 3.41 1.09
CA VAL A 53 3.21 4.05 0.82
C VAL A 53 2.44 4.27 2.13
N ILE A 54 2.40 3.28 3.01
CA ILE A 54 1.73 3.39 4.32
C ILE A 54 2.40 4.47 5.21
N GLU A 55 3.73 4.54 5.21
CA GLU A 55 4.46 5.60 5.92
C GLU A 55 4.10 6.98 5.37
N LEU A 56 4.02 7.14 4.05
CA LEU A 56 3.67 8.40 3.41
C LEU A 56 2.22 8.82 3.68
N MET A 57 1.27 7.86 3.67
CA MET A 57 -0.13 8.09 4.04
C MET A 57 -0.25 8.64 5.47
N LYS A 58 0.54 8.09 6.40
CA LYS A 58 0.56 8.55 7.80
C LYS A 58 1.18 9.94 7.92
N LYS A 59 2.28 10.20 7.20
CA LYS A 59 2.98 11.50 7.21
C LYS A 59 2.08 12.63 6.69
N THR A 60 1.32 12.36 5.62
CA THR A 60 0.36 13.30 5.02
C THR A 60 -0.96 13.39 5.78
N ARG A 61 -1.16 12.57 6.83
CA ARG A 61 -2.40 12.53 7.62
C ARG A 61 -3.65 12.31 6.79
N PHE A 62 -3.50 11.62 5.65
CA PHE A 62 -4.57 11.35 4.69
C PHE A 62 -5.17 12.59 3.99
N GLU A 63 -4.54 13.75 4.12
CA GLU A 63 -4.90 14.97 3.41
C GLU A 63 -4.17 15.00 2.05
N TYR A 64 -4.92 14.75 1.00
CA TYR A 64 -4.45 14.61 -0.38
C TYR A 64 -5.12 15.63 -1.30
N THR A 65 -4.38 16.14 -2.27
CA THR A 65 -5.00 16.77 -3.44
C THR A 65 -5.68 15.70 -4.32
N GLU A 66 -6.52 16.11 -5.25
CA GLU A 66 -7.12 15.19 -6.22
C GLU A 66 -6.04 14.49 -7.07
N GLU A 67 -4.98 15.19 -7.42
CA GLU A 67 -3.84 14.66 -8.15
C GLU A 67 -3.11 13.56 -7.35
N GLU A 68 -2.78 13.84 -6.08
CA GLU A 68 -2.17 12.88 -5.16
C GLU A 68 -3.04 11.66 -4.93
N ARG A 69 -4.36 11.87 -4.84
CA ARG A 69 -5.35 10.80 -4.71
C ARG A 69 -5.35 9.88 -5.93
N ASN A 70 -5.33 10.45 -7.13
CA ASN A 70 -5.30 9.68 -8.38
C ASN A 70 -4.00 8.90 -8.54
N ALA A 71 -2.85 9.52 -8.23
CA ALA A 71 -1.56 8.83 -8.17
C ALA A 71 -1.57 7.68 -7.14
N GLY A 72 -2.10 7.95 -5.94
CA GLY A 72 -2.26 6.96 -4.88
C GLY A 72 -3.10 5.74 -5.28
N LYS A 73 -4.22 5.95 -5.99
CA LYS A 73 -5.06 4.86 -6.52
C LYS A 73 -4.29 3.96 -7.49
N LYS A 74 -3.50 4.54 -8.40
CA LYS A 74 -2.67 3.78 -9.34
C LYS A 74 -1.56 3.01 -8.63
N ILE A 75 -0.86 3.65 -7.69
CA ILE A 75 0.13 2.99 -6.81
C ILE A 75 -0.51 1.79 -6.11
N ALA A 76 -1.72 1.98 -5.57
CA ALA A 76 -2.39 0.93 -4.84
C ALA A 76 -2.76 -0.27 -5.74
N ALA A 77 -3.27 0.01 -6.93
CA ALA A 77 -3.53 -1.00 -7.95
C ALA A 77 -2.25 -1.76 -8.34
N LYS A 78 -1.13 -1.03 -8.52
CA LYS A 78 0.16 -1.62 -8.86
C LYS A 78 0.71 -2.54 -7.76
N ILE A 79 0.65 -2.14 -6.50
CA ILE A 79 1.08 -3.00 -5.38
C ILE A 79 0.20 -4.25 -5.28
N ASN A 80 -1.12 -4.12 -5.48
CA ASN A 80 -2.01 -5.27 -5.54
C ASN A 80 -1.63 -6.23 -6.67
N GLN A 81 -1.33 -5.70 -7.85
CA GLN A 81 -0.86 -6.48 -8.99
C GLN A 81 0.45 -7.21 -8.67
N ILE A 82 1.45 -6.52 -8.11
CA ILE A 82 2.74 -7.09 -7.69
C ILE A 82 2.53 -8.27 -6.74
N TYR A 83 1.66 -8.13 -5.74
CA TYR A 83 1.36 -9.22 -4.82
C TYR A 83 0.63 -10.40 -5.48
N GLN A 84 -0.31 -10.13 -6.38
CA GLN A 84 -1.04 -11.17 -7.12
C GLN A 84 -0.11 -11.92 -8.08
N ASP A 85 0.75 -11.22 -8.79
CA ASP A 85 1.69 -11.80 -9.75
C ASP A 85 2.76 -12.63 -9.02
N ASN A 86 3.22 -12.16 -7.86
CA ASN A 86 4.09 -12.95 -6.99
C ASN A 86 3.42 -14.23 -6.48
N ASP A 87 2.15 -14.16 -6.06
CA ASP A 87 1.37 -15.33 -5.64
C ASP A 87 1.19 -16.33 -6.80
N LYS A 88 0.92 -15.85 -8.02
CA LYS A 88 0.86 -16.67 -9.23
C LYS A 88 2.22 -17.31 -9.55
N ARG A 89 3.31 -16.54 -9.49
CA ARG A 89 4.67 -17.06 -9.74
C ARG A 89 5.02 -18.15 -8.75
N LEU A 90 4.72 -17.96 -7.46
CA LEU A 90 4.99 -18.94 -6.42
C LEU A 90 4.29 -20.28 -6.70
N LYS A 91 3.05 -20.25 -7.19
CA LYS A 91 2.32 -21.47 -7.58
C LYS A 91 3.03 -22.25 -8.70
N GLY A 92 3.72 -21.56 -9.61
CA GLY A 92 4.51 -22.16 -10.68
C GLY A 92 5.94 -22.58 -10.29
N LYS A 93 6.36 -22.38 -9.05
CA LYS A 93 7.72 -22.77 -8.59
C LYS A 93 7.77 -24.23 -8.11
N TRP A 94 8.98 -24.78 -8.16
CA TRP A 94 9.29 -26.09 -7.61
C TRP A 94 8.97 -26.19 -6.11
N PHE A 95 8.70 -27.41 -5.65
CA PHE A 95 8.29 -27.66 -4.26
C PHE A 95 9.31 -27.15 -3.24
N LEU A 96 10.62 -27.23 -3.53
CA LEU A 96 11.67 -26.71 -2.64
C LEU A 96 11.57 -25.20 -2.45
N THR A 97 11.41 -24.44 -3.53
CA THR A 97 11.20 -22.98 -3.44
C THR A 97 9.92 -22.66 -2.68
N ARG A 98 8.84 -23.40 -2.91
CA ARG A 98 7.58 -23.24 -2.15
C ARG A 98 7.76 -23.55 -0.66
N PHE A 99 8.53 -24.58 -0.32
CA PHE A 99 8.87 -24.93 1.05
C PHE A 99 9.69 -23.83 1.74
N PHE A 100 10.70 -23.28 1.09
CA PHE A 100 11.46 -22.16 1.64
C PHE A 100 10.60 -20.90 1.81
N CYS A 101 9.71 -20.59 0.86
CA CYS A 101 8.73 -19.52 1.04
C CYS A 101 7.82 -19.77 2.24
N TYR A 102 7.33 -21.00 2.41
CA TYR A 102 6.50 -21.37 3.56
C TYR A 102 7.26 -21.19 4.88
N LEU A 103 8.52 -21.64 4.95
CA LEU A 103 9.34 -21.42 6.14
C LEU A 103 9.49 -19.92 6.45
N GLN A 104 9.82 -19.09 5.45
CA GLN A 104 9.92 -17.64 5.64
C GLN A 104 8.60 -17.02 6.12
N ASP A 105 7.46 -17.43 5.57
CA ASP A 105 6.15 -16.94 6.01
C ASP A 105 5.88 -17.30 7.48
N ASN A 106 6.19 -18.53 7.90
CA ASN A 106 6.00 -18.95 9.28
C ASN A 106 6.98 -18.27 10.25
N PHE A 107 8.25 -18.09 9.84
CA PHE A 107 9.21 -17.34 10.64
C PHE A 107 8.76 -15.90 10.84
N ASN A 108 8.31 -15.23 9.76
CA ASN A 108 7.82 -13.86 9.84
C ASN A 108 6.55 -13.75 10.70
N LEU A 109 5.68 -14.75 10.71
CA LEU A 109 4.51 -14.78 11.61
C LEU A 109 4.90 -14.92 13.10
N ILE A 110 6.03 -15.55 13.40
CA ILE A 110 6.54 -15.72 14.77
C ILE A 110 7.28 -14.46 15.23
N THR A 111 8.04 -13.83 14.35
CA THR A 111 8.91 -12.69 14.68
C THR A 111 8.23 -11.34 14.53
N GLU A 112 7.28 -11.20 13.61
CA GLU A 112 6.51 -9.98 13.39
C GLU A 112 5.09 -10.18 13.91
N ALA A 113 4.62 -9.29 14.80
CA ALA A 113 3.20 -9.21 15.10
C ALA A 113 2.42 -9.07 13.78
N PRO A 114 1.28 -9.74 13.58
CA PRO A 114 0.54 -9.73 12.30
C PRO A 114 0.22 -8.31 11.80
N TYR A 115 0.06 -7.36 12.72
CA TYR A 115 -0.17 -5.94 12.41
C TYR A 115 1.07 -5.16 11.95
N ASN A 116 2.27 -5.71 12.04
CA ASN A 116 3.51 -5.07 11.57
C ASN A 116 3.89 -5.52 10.15
N ASN A 117 3.31 -6.62 9.65
CA ASN A 117 3.57 -7.09 8.32
C ASN A 117 2.90 -6.16 7.27
N PRO A 118 3.66 -5.47 6.40
CA PRO A 118 3.10 -4.50 5.46
C PRO A 118 2.12 -5.15 4.48
N ARG A 119 2.37 -6.39 4.07
CA ARG A 119 1.49 -7.15 3.18
C ARG A 119 0.15 -7.48 3.83
N PHE A 120 0.17 -7.88 5.10
CA PHE A 120 -1.06 -8.15 5.85
C PHE A 120 -1.89 -6.88 5.98
N ARG A 121 -1.30 -5.77 6.43
CA ARG A 121 -1.98 -4.47 6.50
C ARG A 121 -2.54 -4.06 5.13
N TRP A 122 -1.71 -4.19 4.10
CA TRP A 122 -2.11 -3.84 2.75
C TRP A 122 -3.28 -4.67 2.22
N LYS A 123 -3.30 -5.99 2.45
CA LYS A 123 -4.34 -6.89 1.94
C LYS A 123 -5.61 -6.92 2.79
N CYS A 124 -5.48 -6.92 4.12
CA CYS A 124 -6.56 -7.24 5.06
C CYS A 124 -7.13 -6.01 5.77
N CYS A 125 -6.44 -4.88 5.75
CA CYS A 125 -6.93 -3.63 6.34
C CYS A 125 -7.38 -2.65 5.24
N TYR A 126 -7.49 -1.35 5.56
CA TYR A 126 -8.08 -0.35 4.69
C TYR A 126 -7.05 0.43 3.85
N GLU A 127 -5.76 0.18 4.05
CA GLU A 127 -4.66 0.93 3.43
C GLU A 127 -4.70 0.89 1.89
N ASN A 128 -5.09 -0.24 1.29
CA ASN A 128 -5.20 -0.34 -0.18
C ASN A 128 -6.40 0.41 -0.77
N ARG A 129 -7.37 0.83 0.06
CA ARG A 129 -8.60 1.55 -0.33
C ARG A 129 -8.59 3.01 0.14
N ILE A 130 -7.56 3.43 0.86
CA ILE A 130 -7.59 4.70 1.58
C ILE A 130 -7.75 5.92 0.67
N PHE A 131 -7.24 5.83 -0.56
CA PHE A 131 -7.35 6.88 -1.57
C PHE A 131 -8.78 7.01 -2.13
N ASN A 132 -9.69 6.12 -1.77
CA ASN A 132 -11.12 6.27 -2.06
C ASN A 132 -11.86 7.05 -0.98
N TYR A 133 -11.22 7.32 0.17
CA TYR A 133 -11.87 7.99 1.30
C TYR A 133 -11.39 9.43 1.48
N TYR A 134 -12.25 10.26 2.04
CA TYR A 134 -12.02 11.68 2.22
C TYR A 134 -12.00 12.02 3.71
N THR A 135 -11.12 12.90 4.13
CA THR A 135 -11.26 13.56 5.44
C THR A 135 -12.45 14.52 5.40
N ALA A 136 -12.90 15.02 6.56
CA ALA A 136 -14.03 15.95 6.60
C ALA A 136 -13.77 17.26 5.82
N SER A 137 -12.54 17.79 5.91
CA SER A 137 -12.08 18.94 5.13
C SER A 137 -12.14 18.68 3.63
N GLN A 138 -11.51 17.60 3.16
CA GLN A 138 -11.52 17.24 1.74
C GLN A 138 -12.94 16.97 1.24
N TYR A 139 -13.79 16.38 2.07
CA TYR A 139 -15.18 16.08 1.71
C TYR A 139 -15.96 17.37 1.48
N GLN A 140 -15.81 18.36 2.37
CA GLN A 140 -16.41 19.68 2.21
C GLN A 140 -15.86 20.41 0.99
N GLU A 141 -14.55 20.36 0.74
CA GLU A 141 -13.93 21.01 -0.42
C GLU A 141 -14.38 20.37 -1.75
N THR A 142 -14.43 19.04 -1.81
CA THR A 142 -14.71 18.30 -3.05
C THR A 142 -16.21 18.27 -3.37
N PHE A 143 -17.07 18.08 -2.35
CA PHE A 143 -18.51 17.86 -2.55
C PHE A 143 -19.38 19.04 -2.09
N ASN A 144 -18.76 20.13 -1.64
CA ASN A 144 -19.42 21.33 -1.12
C ASN A 144 -20.48 21.04 -0.04
N ARG A 145 -20.25 20.02 0.79
CA ARG A 145 -21.14 19.62 1.89
C ARG A 145 -20.36 18.85 2.95
N MET A 146 -20.86 18.84 4.18
CA MET A 146 -20.26 18.03 5.26
C MET A 146 -20.60 16.54 5.08
N PRO A 147 -19.71 15.62 5.51
CA PRO A 147 -20.04 14.21 5.52
C PRO A 147 -21.09 13.90 6.60
N GLU A 148 -21.99 12.98 6.29
CA GLU A 148 -22.94 12.44 7.25
C GLU A 148 -22.27 11.38 8.14
N GLU A 149 -22.77 11.15 9.34
CA GLU A 149 -22.19 10.15 10.25
C GLU A 149 -22.24 8.72 9.65
N ASN A 150 -23.29 8.42 8.89
CA ASN A 150 -23.47 7.16 8.18
C ASN A 150 -22.47 6.94 7.02
N SER A 151 -21.75 7.97 6.57
CA SER A 151 -20.75 7.85 5.50
C SER A 151 -19.35 7.58 6.02
N ARG A 152 -19.18 7.43 7.34
CA ARG A 152 -17.90 7.14 7.98
C ARG A 152 -17.40 5.76 7.57
N ALA A 153 -16.28 5.74 6.86
CA ALA A 153 -15.62 4.52 6.38
C ALA A 153 -14.63 3.96 7.41
N GLN A 154 -13.79 4.83 7.97
CA GLN A 154 -12.72 4.43 8.87
C GLN A 154 -12.38 5.56 9.83
N SER A 155 -11.75 5.22 10.95
CA SER A 155 -11.03 6.24 11.72
C SER A 155 -9.70 5.71 12.23
N THR A 156 -8.75 6.62 12.40
CA THR A 156 -7.45 6.33 12.99
C THR A 156 -7.11 7.38 14.03
N ARG A 157 -6.47 6.95 15.13
CA ARG A 157 -6.06 7.83 16.23
C ARG A 157 -4.60 8.22 16.07
N TYR A 158 -4.33 9.50 16.15
CA TYR A 158 -3.02 10.11 16.28
C TYR A 158 -2.86 10.74 17.66
N ARG A 159 -1.63 10.76 18.19
CA ARG A 159 -1.36 11.25 19.56
C ARG A 159 -1.46 12.76 19.66
N ASP A 160 -1.11 13.46 18.60
CA ASP A 160 -0.96 14.92 18.50
C ASP A 160 -2.24 15.64 18.05
N ILE A 161 -3.08 15.00 17.25
CA ILE A 161 -4.29 15.62 16.65
C ILE A 161 -5.59 14.87 16.93
N GLY A 162 -5.56 13.81 17.73
CA GLY A 162 -6.75 13.04 18.06
C GLY A 162 -7.18 12.09 16.93
N TYR A 163 -8.47 12.02 16.63
CA TYR A 163 -9.01 11.08 15.63
C TYR A 163 -9.16 11.73 14.26
N ILE A 164 -8.62 11.08 13.22
CA ILE A 164 -8.97 11.38 11.83
C ILE A 164 -10.04 10.38 11.41
N ALA A 165 -11.21 10.90 11.03
CA ALA A 165 -12.27 10.13 10.39
C ALA A 165 -12.16 10.26 8.87
N LEU A 166 -12.35 9.15 8.19
CA LEU A 166 -12.37 9.02 6.73
C LEU A 166 -13.77 8.62 6.29
N TYR A 167 -14.25 9.19 5.19
CA TYR A 167 -15.62 9.07 4.71
C TYR A 167 -15.66 8.56 3.27
N PHE A 168 -16.66 7.74 2.95
CA PHE A 168 -16.97 7.34 1.58
C PHE A 168 -17.49 8.54 0.78
N PRO A 169 -17.16 8.64 -0.52
CA PRO A 169 -17.75 9.65 -1.39
C PRO A 169 -19.27 9.44 -1.52
N PRO A 170 -20.03 10.49 -1.91
CA PRO A 170 -21.48 10.42 -2.11
C PRO A 170 -21.97 9.22 -2.94
N GLU A 171 -21.23 8.89 -3.99
CA GLU A 171 -21.61 7.95 -5.06
C GLU A 171 -21.47 6.48 -4.62
N ASP A 172 -20.54 6.18 -3.71
CA ASP A 172 -20.26 4.81 -3.23
C ASP A 172 -21.34 4.29 -2.26
N ARG A 173 -22.34 5.11 -1.90
CA ARG A 173 -23.47 4.68 -1.03
C ARG A 173 -24.45 3.72 -1.70
N GLN A 174 -24.44 3.59 -3.03
CA GLN A 174 -25.46 2.81 -3.73
C GLN A 174 -25.24 1.28 -3.69
N ASN A 175 -24.14 0.80 -3.09
CA ASN A 175 -23.77 -0.63 -3.08
C ASN A 175 -23.43 -1.20 -1.69
N ILE A 176 -24.05 -0.70 -0.62
CA ILE A 176 -23.97 -1.30 0.74
C ILE A 176 -25.34 -1.81 1.14
#